data_AF-A0AA95ML11-F1
#
_entry.id   AF-A0AA95ML11-F1
#
_cell.length_a   1.000
_cell.length_b   1.000
_cell.length_c   1.000
_cell.angle_alpha   90.00
_cell.angle_beta   90.00
_cell.angle_gamma   90.00
#
_symmetry.space_group_name_H-M   'P 1'
#
loop_
_entity.id
_entity.type
_entity.pdbx_description
1 polymer ?
#
loop_
_entity_poly.entity_id
_entity_poly.type
_entity_poly.pdbx_seq_one_letter_code
_entity_poly.pdbx_strand_id
1 'polypeptide(L)'
;MGIFDKFKKSKGKKDYIEELIAKLGCDCSIIKENDVKGVMTKYHQALIEGKKDGYTPLIIIPSEMMLEIVDTEVDKEYSNDDRETIIAKAEDIDVKELLKRLLDEVMPMEDDEDYDITGEFSAEEQTNFFLSIEDAINEKIILAKIPTDKPWEVAAWVPMGGFNECPMPEEQVAVFKYWYEKNGTG
;
A
#
# COMPACT_ATOMS: atom_id res chain seq x y z
N MET A 1 4.07 -43.17 -17.64
CA MET A 1 4.58 -42.07 -18.49
C MET A 1 3.42 -41.57 -19.35
N GLY A 2 2.63 -40.64 -18.80
CA GLY A 2 1.40 -40.15 -19.40
C GLY A 2 1.57 -38.71 -19.90
N ILE A 3 0.86 -38.36 -20.97
CA ILE A 3 0.92 -37.10 -21.73
C ILE A 3 0.69 -35.83 -20.85
N PHE A 4 0.20 -35.99 -19.62
CA PHE A 4 0.07 -34.93 -18.61
C PHE A 4 1.39 -34.49 -17.94
N ASP A 5 2.44 -35.30 -17.99
CA ASP A 5 3.78 -34.91 -17.48
C ASP A 5 4.55 -34.00 -18.46
N LYS A 6 4.10 -33.88 -19.71
CA LYS A 6 4.75 -33.05 -20.74
C LYS A 6 4.18 -31.65 -20.86
N PHE A 7 3.09 -31.32 -20.15
CA PHE A 7 2.49 -29.97 -20.13
C PHE A 7 2.71 -29.21 -18.83
N LYS A 8 3.33 -29.82 -17.80
CA LYS A 8 3.72 -29.13 -16.55
C LYS A 8 5.17 -28.66 -16.51
N LYS A 9 5.93 -28.84 -17.60
CA LYS A 9 7.25 -28.24 -17.81
C LYS A 9 7.24 -27.44 -19.11
N SER A 10 7.33 -26.11 -18.98
CA SER A 10 7.49 -25.08 -20.03
C SER A 10 6.28 -24.19 -20.40
N LYS A 11 5.58 -23.64 -19.40
CA LYS A 11 5.45 -22.18 -19.39
C LYS A 11 6.48 -21.70 -18.37
N GLY A 12 7.47 -20.91 -18.80
CA GLY A 12 8.37 -20.27 -17.85
C GLY A 12 7.52 -19.57 -16.79
N LYS A 13 7.82 -19.79 -15.51
CA LYS A 13 7.25 -18.98 -14.43
C LYS A 13 7.73 -17.56 -14.75
N LYS A 14 6.90 -16.77 -15.44
CA LYS A 14 7.13 -15.35 -15.64
C LYS A 14 7.32 -14.79 -14.22
N ASP A 15 8.44 -14.12 -13.95
CA ASP A 15 8.70 -13.63 -12.60
C ASP A 15 7.63 -12.55 -12.34
N TYR A 16 6.59 -12.90 -11.56
CA TYR A 16 5.45 -12.02 -11.31
C TYR A 16 5.89 -10.69 -10.69
N ILE A 17 7.09 -10.65 -10.09
CA ILE A 17 7.73 -9.44 -9.57
C ILE A 17 8.15 -8.50 -10.72
N GLU A 18 8.68 -9.04 -11.82
CA GLU A 18 9.01 -8.23 -13.00
C GLU A 18 7.74 -7.67 -13.65
N GLU A 19 6.65 -8.45 -13.66
CA GLU A 19 5.36 -8.01 -14.16
C GLU A 19 4.72 -6.94 -13.26
N LEU A 20 4.80 -7.12 -11.94
CA LEU A 20 4.39 -6.13 -10.94
C LEU A 20 5.15 -4.81 -11.13
N ILE A 21 6.47 -4.86 -11.30
CA ILE A 21 7.30 -3.67 -11.59
C ILE A 21 6.88 -3.01 -12.91
N ALA A 22 6.64 -3.80 -13.95
CA ALA A 22 6.20 -3.27 -15.25
C ALA A 22 4.84 -2.56 -15.16
N LYS A 23 3.90 -3.12 -14.38
CA LYS A 23 2.56 -2.52 -14.15
C LYS A 23 2.61 -1.29 -13.24
N LEU A 24 3.52 -1.26 -12.25
CA LEU A 24 3.77 -0.05 -11.46
C LEU A 24 4.24 1.11 -12.34
N GLY A 25 5.03 0.87 -13.39
CA GLY A 25 5.38 1.90 -14.37
C GLY A 25 6.19 3.07 -13.79
N CYS A 26 7.01 2.82 -12.76
CA CYS A 26 7.97 3.76 -12.18
C CYS A 26 9.33 3.11 -11.96
N ASP A 27 10.35 3.91 -11.59
CA ASP A 27 11.68 3.40 -11.23
C ASP A 27 11.57 2.52 -9.96
N CYS A 28 11.90 1.25 -10.11
CA CYS A 28 11.82 0.26 -9.04
C CYS A 28 13.15 -0.46 -8.89
N SER A 29 13.56 -0.66 -7.64
CA SER A 29 14.71 -1.50 -7.29
C SER A 29 14.28 -2.68 -6.44
N ILE A 30 14.90 -3.85 -6.66
CA ILE A 30 14.69 -5.02 -5.80
C ILE A 30 15.77 -4.99 -4.72
N ILE A 31 15.35 -4.94 -3.47
CA ILE A 31 16.21 -5.05 -2.30
C ILE A 31 15.99 -6.41 -1.63
N LYS A 32 17.06 -6.99 -1.11
CA LYS A 32 17.03 -8.21 -0.31
C LYS A 32 18.03 -8.04 0.81
N GLU A 33 17.52 -8.02 2.03
CA GLU A 33 18.28 -7.78 3.25
C GLU A 33 17.99 -8.91 4.25
N ASN A 34 18.95 -9.19 5.12
CA ASN A 34 18.85 -10.23 6.14
C ASN A 34 18.46 -9.71 7.51
N ASP A 35 18.20 -8.40 7.63
CA ASP A 35 17.65 -7.78 8.82
C ASP A 35 16.76 -6.57 8.46
N VAL A 36 15.89 -6.16 9.40
CA VAL A 36 15.00 -5.00 9.26
C VAL A 36 15.79 -3.71 9.06
N LYS A 37 16.95 -3.60 9.72
CA LYS A 37 17.77 -2.38 9.71
C LYS A 37 18.29 -2.08 8.30
N GLY A 38 18.67 -3.09 7.53
CA GLY A 38 19.10 -2.96 6.15
C GLY A 38 17.99 -2.42 5.27
N VAL A 39 16.77 -2.96 5.39
CA VAL A 39 15.59 -2.51 4.64
C VAL A 39 15.29 -1.04 4.96
N MET A 40 15.19 -0.71 6.26
CA MET A 40 14.88 0.64 6.70
C MET A 40 15.99 1.65 6.36
N THR A 41 17.26 1.25 6.38
CA THR A 41 18.38 2.11 5.96
C THR A 41 18.24 2.52 4.50
N LYS A 42 17.92 1.57 3.61
CA LYS A 42 17.70 1.85 2.19
C LYS A 42 16.48 2.72 1.96
N TYR A 43 15.39 2.46 2.69
CA TYR A 43 14.17 3.28 2.61
C TYR A 43 14.41 4.73 3.08
N HIS A 44 15.09 4.92 4.22
CA HIS A 44 15.43 6.26 4.71
C HIS A 44 16.36 7.01 3.76
N GLN A 45 17.32 6.33 3.14
CA GLN A 45 18.14 6.92 2.09
C GLN A 45 17.28 7.37 0.90
N ALA A 46 16.35 6.53 0.46
CA ALA A 46 15.44 6.86 -0.63
C ALA A 46 14.49 8.02 -0.29
N LEU A 47 14.12 8.22 0.98
CA LEU A 47 13.36 9.39 1.42
C LEU A 47 14.18 10.70 1.28
N ILE A 48 15.46 10.66 1.63
CA ILE A 48 16.37 11.82 1.51
C ILE A 48 16.60 12.17 0.04
N GLU A 49 16.82 11.17 -0.80
CA GLU A 49 16.99 11.32 -2.25
C GLU A 49 15.69 11.79 -2.91
N GLY A 50 14.54 11.20 -2.55
CA GLY A 50 13.22 11.55 -3.09
C GLY A 50 12.81 13.00 -2.84
N LYS A 51 13.14 13.55 -1.66
CA LYS A 51 12.94 14.98 -1.37
C LYS A 51 13.73 15.90 -2.31
N LYS A 52 14.86 15.46 -2.86
CA LYS A 52 15.68 16.23 -3.79
C LYS A 52 15.27 16.01 -5.24
N ASP A 53 14.93 14.77 -5.58
CA ASP A 53 14.70 14.32 -6.95
C ASP A 53 13.21 14.37 -7.36
N GLY A 54 12.31 14.71 -6.43
CA GLY A 54 10.87 14.90 -6.70
C GLY A 54 10.08 13.60 -6.76
N TYR A 55 10.43 12.62 -5.93
CA TYR A 55 9.71 11.36 -5.82
C TYR A 55 9.43 10.99 -4.36
N THR A 56 8.43 10.14 -4.14
CA THR A 56 8.11 9.54 -2.84
C THR A 56 8.43 8.04 -2.88
N PRO A 57 9.31 7.51 -2.01
CA PRO A 57 9.61 6.09 -1.99
C PRO A 57 8.45 5.28 -1.38
N LEU A 58 8.20 4.10 -1.92
CA LEU A 58 7.25 3.12 -1.38
C LEU A 58 7.92 1.75 -1.27
N ILE A 59 7.79 1.09 -0.11
CA ILE A 59 8.15 -0.31 0.09
C ILE A 59 6.96 -1.18 -0.32
N ILE A 60 7.19 -2.15 -1.20
CA ILE A 60 6.19 -3.14 -1.59
C ILE A 60 6.77 -4.54 -1.34
N ILE A 61 6.08 -5.31 -0.50
CA ILE A 61 6.33 -6.75 -0.35
C ILE A 61 5.54 -7.44 -1.47
N PRO A 62 6.22 -8.05 -2.47
CA PRO A 62 5.55 -8.58 -3.65
C PRO A 62 4.70 -9.81 -3.31
N SER A 63 3.51 -9.87 -3.90
CA SER A 63 2.63 -11.05 -3.88
C SER A 63 1.82 -11.12 -5.18
N GLU A 64 1.19 -12.26 -5.46
CA GLU A 64 0.28 -12.37 -6.63
C GLU A 64 -0.93 -11.44 -6.47
N MET A 65 -1.44 -11.26 -5.25
CA MET A 65 -2.51 -10.30 -4.95
C MET A 65 -2.08 -8.86 -5.23
N MET A 66 -0.84 -8.49 -4.92
CA MET A 66 -0.31 -7.16 -5.25
C MET A 66 -0.30 -6.92 -6.77
N LEU A 67 0.02 -7.94 -7.55
CA LEU A 67 -0.06 -7.86 -9.01
C LEU A 67 -1.50 -7.64 -9.49
N GLU A 68 -2.47 -8.30 -8.86
CA GLU A 68 -3.88 -8.08 -9.18
C GLU A 68 -4.33 -6.65 -8.86
N ILE A 69 -3.90 -6.08 -7.75
CA ILE A 69 -4.25 -4.72 -7.32
C ILE A 69 -3.71 -3.64 -8.26
N VAL A 70 -2.47 -3.78 -8.75
CA VAL A 70 -1.87 -2.76 -9.64
C VAL A 70 -2.33 -2.89 -11.09
N ASP A 71 -2.98 -4.00 -11.45
CA ASP A 71 -3.38 -4.30 -12.82
C ASP A 71 -4.84 -3.93 -13.06
N THR A 72 -5.05 -2.67 -13.45
CA THR A 72 -6.35 -2.03 -13.72
C THR A 72 -7.03 -2.48 -15.02
N GLU A 73 -6.37 -3.34 -15.82
CA GLU A 73 -6.91 -3.82 -17.11
C GLU A 73 -7.84 -5.04 -16.97
N VAL A 74 -7.95 -5.61 -15.77
CA VAL A 74 -8.70 -6.83 -15.52
C VAL A 74 -9.97 -6.48 -14.75
N ASP A 75 -11.12 -6.93 -15.26
CA ASP A 75 -12.41 -6.81 -14.58
C ASP A 75 -12.38 -7.54 -13.23
N LYS A 76 -12.20 -6.79 -12.15
CA LYS A 76 -11.94 -7.28 -10.78
C LYS A 76 -12.87 -6.61 -9.78
N GLU A 77 -12.83 -7.14 -8.55
CA GLU A 77 -13.52 -6.60 -7.37
C GLU A 77 -12.89 -5.28 -6.85
N TYR A 78 -11.74 -4.88 -7.40
CA TYR A 78 -11.02 -3.65 -7.07
C TYR A 78 -11.35 -2.51 -8.05
N SER A 79 -10.98 -1.27 -7.70
CA SER A 79 -11.17 -0.14 -8.60
C SER A 79 -10.39 -0.32 -9.91
N ASN A 80 -11.08 -0.08 -11.04
CA ASN A 80 -10.47 -0.05 -12.37
C ASN A 80 -10.09 1.38 -12.81
N ASP A 81 -10.27 2.36 -11.93
CA ASP A 81 -9.89 3.74 -12.23
C ASP A 81 -8.36 3.86 -12.35
N ASP A 82 -7.92 4.72 -13.26
CA ASP A 82 -6.51 5.12 -13.33
C ASP A 82 -6.13 6.06 -12.17
N ARG A 83 -4.82 6.28 -12.02
CA ARG A 83 -4.24 7.02 -10.90
C ARG A 83 -4.76 8.45 -10.86
N GLU A 84 -4.84 9.08 -12.03
CA GLU A 84 -5.32 10.44 -12.21
C GLU A 84 -6.80 10.55 -11.83
N THR A 85 -7.62 9.58 -12.19
CA THR A 85 -9.05 9.51 -11.86
C THR A 85 -9.25 9.32 -10.36
N ILE A 86 -8.49 8.42 -9.72
CA ILE A 86 -8.54 8.22 -8.25
C ILE A 86 -8.19 9.52 -7.52
N ILE A 87 -7.11 10.18 -7.93
CA ILE A 87 -6.68 11.45 -7.32
C ILE A 87 -7.73 12.53 -7.54
N ALA A 88 -8.33 12.62 -8.74
CA ALA A 88 -9.36 13.60 -9.02
C ALA A 88 -10.62 13.38 -8.16
N LYS A 89 -11.09 12.13 -8.03
CA LYS A 89 -12.23 11.78 -7.18
C LYS A 89 -11.97 12.11 -5.70
N ALA A 90 -10.73 11.93 -5.24
CA ALA A 90 -10.36 12.22 -3.85
C ALA A 90 -10.55 13.70 -3.46
N GLU A 91 -10.48 14.64 -4.42
CA GLU A 91 -10.68 16.07 -4.17
C GLU A 91 -12.14 16.42 -3.80
N ASP A 92 -13.10 15.59 -4.21
CA ASP A 92 -14.52 15.82 -3.97
C ASP A 92 -15.02 15.19 -2.64
N ILE A 93 -14.14 14.54 -1.88
CA ILE A 93 -14.50 13.80 -0.66
C ILE A 93 -14.45 14.71 0.57
N ASP A 94 -15.58 14.81 1.31
CA ASP A 94 -15.57 15.36 2.67
C ASP A 94 -15.00 14.31 3.64
N VAL A 95 -13.71 14.46 3.95
CA VAL A 95 -12.99 13.52 4.83
C VAL A 95 -13.59 13.46 6.24
N LYS A 96 -14.18 14.56 6.75
CA LYS A 96 -14.77 14.52 8.11
C LYS A 96 -16.06 13.73 8.12
N GLU A 97 -16.90 13.89 7.09
CA GLU A 97 -18.11 13.09 6.92
C GLU A 97 -17.77 11.62 6.69
N LEU A 98 -16.76 11.34 5.85
CA LEU A 98 -16.25 9.98 5.62
C LEU A 98 -15.77 9.33 6.92
N LEU A 99 -14.88 9.98 7.66
CA LEU A 99 -14.35 9.42 8.92
C LEU A 99 -15.46 9.20 9.95
N LYS A 100 -16.47 10.09 10.00
CA LYS A 100 -17.64 9.90 10.84
C LYS A 100 -18.45 8.68 10.41
N ARG A 101 -18.73 8.51 9.12
CA ARG A 101 -19.43 7.34 8.57
C ARG A 101 -18.69 6.05 8.92
N LEU A 102 -17.38 6.00 8.67
CA LEU A 102 -16.56 4.82 8.98
C LEU A 102 -16.55 4.51 10.49
N LEU A 103 -16.56 5.54 11.35
CA LEU A 103 -16.65 5.34 12.79
C LEU A 103 -18.03 4.79 13.19
N ASP A 104 -19.11 5.34 12.64
CA ASP A 104 -20.49 4.91 12.90
C ASP A 104 -20.75 3.47 12.40
N GLU A 105 -20.05 3.03 11.34
CA GLU A 105 -20.11 1.65 10.82
C GLU A 105 -19.40 0.63 11.73
N VAL A 106 -18.31 1.05 12.39
CA VAL A 106 -17.48 0.17 13.23
C VAL A 106 -17.93 0.17 14.71
N MET A 107 -18.55 1.26 15.19
CA MET A 107 -19.11 1.29 16.54
C MET A 107 -20.38 0.44 16.62
N PRO A 108 -20.47 -0.52 17.57
CA PRO A 108 -21.69 -1.29 17.75
C PRO A 108 -22.85 -0.37 18.13
N MET A 109 -24.01 -0.61 17.51
CA MET A 109 -25.26 0.13 17.76
C MET A 109 -25.84 -0.07 19.17
N GLU A 110 -25.21 -0.90 20.01
CA GLU A 110 -25.64 -1.14 21.39
C GLU A 110 -24.65 -0.45 22.34
N ASP A 111 -25.18 0.41 23.22
CA ASP A 111 -24.51 1.01 24.38
C ASP A 111 -24.09 -0.07 25.40
N ASP A 112 -23.35 -1.09 24.97
CA ASP A 112 -22.65 -1.97 25.90
C ASP A 112 -21.47 -1.14 26.43
N GLU A 113 -21.68 -0.47 27.56
CA GLU A 113 -20.68 0.34 28.28
C GLU A 113 -19.38 -0.44 28.58
N ASP A 114 -19.40 -1.77 28.39
CA ASP A 114 -18.27 -2.70 28.55
C ASP A 114 -17.44 -2.90 27.27
N TYR A 115 -17.84 -2.40 26.10
CA TYR A 115 -17.08 -2.53 24.86
C TYR A 115 -16.12 -1.34 24.67
N ASP A 116 -15.05 -1.32 25.47
CA ASP A 116 -13.95 -0.37 25.31
C ASP A 116 -13.12 -0.69 24.05
N ILE A 117 -13.57 -0.15 22.91
CA ILE A 117 -12.85 -0.23 21.62
C ILE A 117 -11.49 0.48 21.71
N THR A 118 -11.32 1.41 22.64
CA THR A 118 -10.08 2.18 22.76
C THR A 118 -8.96 1.39 23.43
N GLY A 119 -9.29 0.34 24.19
CA GLY A 119 -8.33 -0.54 24.85
C GLY A 119 -7.40 0.19 25.84
N GLU A 120 -6.73 -0.57 26.70
CA GLU A 120 -5.62 0.01 27.46
C GLU A 120 -4.40 0.14 26.54
N PHE A 121 -4.04 1.38 26.17
CA PHE A 121 -2.78 1.66 25.50
C PHE A 121 -1.61 1.34 26.46
N SER A 122 -1.06 0.14 26.36
CA SER A 122 0.23 -0.19 26.95
C SER A 122 1.30 0.64 26.25
N ALA A 123 2.20 1.24 27.03
CA ALA A 123 3.42 1.84 26.50
C ALA A 123 4.40 0.73 26.09
N GLU A 124 4.05 -0.02 25.05
CA GLU A 124 4.96 -0.96 24.41
C GLU A 124 6.18 -0.22 23.84
N GLU A 125 7.27 -0.95 23.63
CA GLU A 125 8.48 -0.39 23.02
C GLU A 125 8.13 0.12 21.62
N GLN A 126 8.24 1.43 21.41
CA GLN A 126 8.03 2.05 20.11
C GLN A 126 9.03 1.47 19.10
N THR A 127 8.51 0.81 18.06
CA THR A 127 9.30 0.35 16.93
C THR A 127 9.43 1.46 15.89
N ASN A 128 10.64 1.62 15.33
CA ASN A 128 10.93 2.60 14.29
C ASN A 128 10.94 1.97 12.88
N PHE A 129 10.14 0.92 12.69
CA PHE A 129 10.07 0.16 11.44
C PHE A 129 8.67 -0.42 11.22
N PHE A 130 8.36 -0.80 9.99
CA PHE A 130 7.09 -1.45 9.66
C PHE A 130 7.13 -2.92 10.03
N LEU A 131 6.20 -3.39 10.88
CA LEU A 131 6.17 -4.77 11.40
C LEU A 131 6.20 -5.83 10.28
N SER A 132 5.50 -5.60 9.17
CA SER A 132 5.48 -6.52 8.02
C SER A 132 6.86 -6.75 7.38
N ILE A 133 7.86 -5.90 7.65
CA ILE A 133 9.23 -6.13 7.18
C ILE A 133 9.86 -7.32 7.88
N GLU A 134 9.51 -7.62 9.14
CA GLU A 134 10.06 -8.75 9.89
C GLU A 134 9.78 -10.08 9.18
N ASP A 135 8.56 -10.22 8.65
CA ASP A 135 8.12 -11.39 7.89
C ASP A 135 8.73 -11.43 6.47
N ALA A 136 9.25 -10.31 5.97
CA ALA A 136 9.81 -10.16 4.63
C ALA A 136 11.35 -10.19 4.58
N ILE A 137 12.01 -10.39 5.72
CA ILE A 137 13.48 -10.51 5.77
C ILE A 137 13.93 -11.72 4.91
N ASN A 138 15.03 -11.56 4.19
CA ASN A 138 15.57 -12.51 3.20
C ASN A 138 14.70 -12.72 1.95
N GLU A 139 13.51 -12.12 1.88
CA GLU A 139 12.68 -12.11 0.68
C GLU A 139 13.05 -10.94 -0.26
N LYS A 140 12.53 -10.99 -1.48
CA LYS A 140 12.64 -9.85 -2.42
C LYS A 140 11.62 -8.80 -1.99
N ILE A 141 12.08 -7.57 -1.76
CA ILE A 141 11.24 -6.40 -1.50
C ILE A 141 11.43 -5.43 -2.67
N ILE A 142 10.36 -4.83 -3.15
CA ILE A 142 10.42 -3.76 -4.15
C ILE A 142 10.50 -2.43 -3.41
N LEU A 143 11.48 -1.60 -3.76
CA LEU A 143 11.56 -0.20 -3.38
C LEU A 143 11.25 0.62 -4.63
N ALA A 144 10.02 1.12 -4.70
CA ALA A 144 9.51 1.92 -5.81
C ALA A 144 9.73 3.42 -5.55
N LYS A 145 10.15 4.16 -6.57
CA LYS A 145 10.28 5.62 -6.54
C LYS A 145 9.08 6.23 -7.27
N ILE A 146 8.01 6.49 -6.51
CA ILE A 146 6.78 7.02 -7.04
C ILE A 146 6.99 8.48 -7.47
N PRO A 147 6.80 8.86 -8.73
CA PRO A 147 7.10 10.18 -9.27
C PRO A 147 6.07 11.24 -8.83
N THR A 148 6.00 11.48 -7.53
CA THR A 148 5.19 12.52 -6.89
C THR A 148 5.94 13.12 -5.70
N ASP A 149 5.81 14.43 -5.52
CA ASP A 149 6.25 15.18 -4.35
C ASP A 149 5.20 15.24 -3.25
N LYS A 150 4.01 14.67 -3.49
CA LYS A 150 2.88 14.61 -2.57
C LYS A 150 2.69 13.19 -2.05
N PRO A 151 3.12 12.87 -0.82
CA PRO A 151 3.15 11.49 -0.34
C PRO A 151 1.79 10.78 -0.31
N TRP A 152 0.68 11.53 -0.20
CA TRP A 152 -0.67 10.95 -0.20
C TRP A 152 -1.09 10.38 -1.57
N GLU A 153 -0.48 10.83 -2.67
CA GLU A 153 -0.80 10.30 -4.01
C GLU A 153 -0.28 8.86 -4.19
N VAL A 154 0.61 8.37 -3.32
CA VAL A 154 1.12 6.99 -3.36
C VAL A 154 0.01 5.94 -3.27
N ALA A 155 -1.09 6.22 -2.57
CA ALA A 155 -2.23 5.30 -2.49
C ALA A 155 -2.92 5.06 -3.85
N ALA A 156 -2.86 6.01 -4.78
CA ALA A 156 -3.35 5.81 -6.14
C ALA A 156 -2.46 4.87 -6.96
N TRP A 157 -1.18 4.71 -6.60
CA TRP A 157 -0.24 3.83 -7.30
C TRP A 157 -0.40 2.36 -6.94
N VAL A 158 -0.97 2.10 -5.76
CA VAL A 158 -1.34 0.77 -5.30
C VAL A 158 -2.77 0.87 -4.77
N PRO A 159 -3.78 0.90 -5.67
CA PRO A 159 -5.15 1.24 -5.33
C PRO A 159 -5.87 0.07 -4.63
N MET A 160 -5.45 -0.22 -3.41
CA MET A 160 -6.12 -1.16 -2.52
C MET A 160 -7.45 -0.58 -2.06
N GLY A 161 -8.40 -1.44 -1.68
CA GLY A 161 -9.71 -0.99 -1.13
C GLY A 161 -10.88 -1.62 -1.87
N GLY A 162 -12.10 -1.45 -1.33
CA GLY A 162 -13.33 -2.01 -1.90
C GLY A 162 -13.59 -3.49 -1.55
N PHE A 163 -12.58 -4.22 -1.09
CA PHE A 163 -12.73 -5.55 -0.51
C PHE A 163 -12.89 -5.48 1.02
N ASN A 164 -13.75 -6.32 1.62
CA ASN A 164 -14.03 -6.35 3.06
C ASN A 164 -14.39 -4.98 3.68
N GLU A 165 -15.20 -4.18 2.98
CA GLU A 165 -15.64 -2.85 3.45
C GLU A 165 -14.48 -1.87 3.72
N CYS A 166 -13.28 -2.16 3.20
CA CYS A 166 -12.16 -1.24 3.26
C CYS A 166 -12.46 0.00 2.40
N PRO A 167 -12.08 1.21 2.84
CA PRO A 167 -12.29 2.43 2.08
C PRO A 167 -11.76 2.32 0.65
N MET A 168 -12.47 2.94 -0.29
CA MET A 168 -12.07 2.96 -1.70
C MET A 168 -10.73 3.70 -1.87
N PRO A 169 -9.97 3.44 -2.96
CA PRO A 169 -8.68 4.09 -3.19
C PRO A 169 -8.73 5.62 -3.09
N GLU A 170 -9.77 6.26 -3.65
CA GLU A 170 -9.97 7.71 -3.58
C GLU A 170 -10.22 8.21 -2.15
N GLU A 171 -10.94 7.43 -1.34
CA GLU A 171 -11.18 7.71 0.08
C GLU A 171 -9.86 7.64 0.86
N GLN A 172 -9.00 6.65 0.57
CA GLN A 172 -7.68 6.54 1.18
C GLN A 172 -6.78 7.73 0.81
N VAL A 173 -6.73 8.12 -0.47
CA VAL A 173 -5.99 9.33 -0.92
C VAL A 173 -6.48 10.57 -0.17
N ALA A 174 -7.80 10.76 -0.06
CA ALA A 174 -8.39 11.90 0.63
C ALA A 174 -8.03 11.93 2.12
N VAL A 175 -8.14 10.79 2.82
CA VAL A 175 -7.77 10.66 4.24
C VAL A 175 -6.28 10.93 4.45
N PHE A 176 -5.41 10.37 3.61
CA PHE A 176 -3.96 10.57 3.71
C PHE A 176 -3.57 12.03 3.44
N LYS A 177 -4.21 12.67 2.45
CA LYS A 177 -4.02 14.10 2.17
C LYS A 177 -4.45 14.95 3.37
N TYR A 178 -5.65 14.71 3.91
CA TYR A 178 -6.14 15.42 5.09
C TYR A 178 -5.20 15.26 6.29
N TRP A 179 -4.72 14.04 6.55
CA TRP A 179 -3.76 13.79 7.63
C TRP A 179 -2.45 14.52 7.41
N TYR A 180 -1.91 14.49 6.19
CA TYR A 180 -0.68 15.19 5.83
C TYR A 180 -0.82 16.71 6.02
N GLU A 181 -1.92 17.32 5.57
CA GLU A 181 -2.14 18.76 5.72
C GLU A 181 -2.34 19.18 7.19
N LYS A 182 -2.93 18.30 8.01
CA LYS A 182 -3.16 18.58 9.44
C LYS A 182 -1.94 18.37 10.32
N ASN A 183 -1.18 17.31 10.07
CA ASN A 183 -0.14 16.82 11.00
C ASN A 183 1.24 16.70 10.35
N GLY A 184 1.35 16.77 9.03
CA GLY A 184 2.59 16.59 8.26
C GLY A 184 3.58 17.74 8.33
N THR A 185 3.47 18.62 9.34
CA THR A 185 4.54 19.58 9.66
C THR A 185 5.67 18.86 10.38
N GLY A 186 6.55 18.23 9.59
CA GLY A 186 7.80 17.58 10.01
C GLY A 186 8.90 17.70 8.95
#